data_AF-A0A9E1GSJ5-F1
#
_entry.id   AF-A0A9E1GSJ5-F1
#
_cell.length_a   1.000
_cell.length_b   1.000
_cell.length_c   1.000
_cell.angle_alpha   90.00
_cell.angle_beta   90.00
_cell.angle_gamma   90.00
#
_symmetry.space_group_name_H-M   'P 1'
#
loop_
_entity.id
_entity.type
_entity.pdbx_description
1 polymer ?
#
loop_
_entity_poly.entity_id
_entity_poly.type
_entity_poly.pdbx_seq_one_letter_code
_entity_poly.pdbx_strand_id
1 'polypeptide(L)'
;MTRKRRRAQIRRRIIGAGAAVLCVFGIGFGIRQLTGIGQSGPVDIQADTTSVQWEGAPPINVELLTPNEWSRPQIALEQIQGIVIHYTANPGSTAQQNHDYFEGLKDSQSTKASSHFIIGLDGEVIQCIPSSEWSYASNDRNRDTLSIECCHPDESGQFNEATYQSMVELTGWLCHRFGLSSEDVIRHYDVTGKDCPKYFVEHEDVWVQFRQDVQEYADSL
;
A
#
# COMPACT_ATOMS: atom_id res chain seq x y z
N MET A 1 -14.23 51.21 3.86
CA MET A 1 -15.54 51.84 4.13
C MET A 1 -16.48 50.85 4.79
N THR A 2 -17.13 51.27 5.86
CA THR A 2 -17.83 50.46 6.86
C THR A 2 -19.24 50.00 6.45
N ARG A 3 -19.60 48.84 7.00
CA ARG A 3 -20.89 48.11 6.94
C ARG A 3 -22.08 48.97 7.41
N LYS A 4 -22.70 49.81 6.54
CA LYS A 4 -24.04 50.37 6.88
C LYS A 4 -24.93 50.89 5.74
N ARG A 5 -24.60 50.64 4.46
CA ARG A 5 -25.40 51.20 3.33
C ARG A 5 -25.75 50.26 2.17
N ARG A 6 -25.67 48.94 2.35
CA ARG A 6 -26.02 47.95 1.29
C ARG A 6 -27.24 47.07 1.61
N ARG A 7 -28.18 47.56 2.42
CA ARG A 7 -29.41 46.84 2.83
C ARG A 7 -30.72 47.42 2.27
N ALA A 8 -30.68 48.32 1.29
CA ALA A 8 -31.88 49.06 0.87
C ALA A 8 -32.34 48.89 -0.59
N GLN A 9 -31.70 48.04 -1.42
CA GLN A 9 -32.02 48.01 -2.87
C GLN A 9 -32.34 46.64 -3.48
N ILE A 10 -32.39 45.55 -2.71
CA ILE A 10 -32.78 44.22 -3.22
C ILE A 10 -34.08 43.78 -2.56
N ARG A 11 -35.08 44.65 -2.65
CA ARG A 11 -36.50 44.34 -2.46
C ARG A 11 -37.21 44.83 -3.71
N ARG A 12 -37.40 43.94 -4.67
CA ARG A 12 -38.46 43.92 -5.70
C ARG A 12 -38.05 42.93 -6.78
N ARG A 13 -39.00 42.05 -7.12
CA ARG A 13 -38.99 40.95 -8.09
C ARG A 13 -38.69 39.60 -7.40
N ILE A 14 -39.55 38.58 -7.33
CA ILE A 14 -40.86 38.18 -7.90
C ILE A 14 -41.32 37.03 -6.94
N ILE A 15 -42.37 37.13 -6.11
CA ILE A 15 -43.81 36.79 -6.30
C ILE A 15 -44.11 35.38 -6.86
N GLY A 16 -44.88 34.59 -6.07
CA GLY A 16 -45.73 33.45 -6.52
C GLY A 16 -45.41 32.12 -5.82
N ALA A 17 -46.06 31.76 -4.71
CA ALA A 17 -47.26 30.90 -4.60
C ALA A 17 -46.95 29.40 -4.84
N GLY A 18 -47.34 28.40 -4.07
CA GLY A 18 -48.22 28.24 -2.90
C GLY A 18 -48.44 26.73 -2.68
N ALA A 19 -48.75 26.33 -1.44
CA ALA A 19 -49.40 25.09 -0.94
C ALA A 19 -49.36 23.80 -1.82
N ALA A 20 -48.65 22.74 -1.38
CA ALA A 20 -49.12 21.66 -0.50
C ALA A 20 -50.14 20.70 -1.13
N VAL A 21 -49.87 19.39 -1.01
CA VAL A 21 -50.80 18.30 -0.56
C VAL A 21 -50.54 16.94 -1.24
N LEU A 22 -50.09 16.01 -0.38
CA LEU A 22 -50.41 14.57 -0.23
C LEU A 22 -50.02 13.49 -1.27
N CYS A 23 -49.46 12.46 -0.66
CA CYS A 23 -49.20 11.09 -1.11
C CYS A 23 -50.43 10.36 -1.68
N VAL A 24 -50.20 9.36 -2.55
CA VAL A 24 -50.56 7.92 -2.35
C VAL A 24 -50.25 7.10 -3.62
N PHE A 25 -49.47 6.04 -3.39
CA PHE A 25 -49.34 4.72 -4.06
C PHE A 25 -49.71 4.49 -5.55
N GLY A 26 -48.69 4.07 -6.30
CA GLY A 26 -48.58 2.69 -6.82
C GLY A 26 -49.38 2.30 -8.07
N ILE A 27 -48.73 2.31 -9.24
CA ILE A 27 -49.00 1.36 -10.34
C ILE A 27 -47.67 1.00 -10.98
N GLY A 28 -47.38 -0.31 -11.03
CA GLY A 28 -46.21 -0.84 -11.71
C GLY A 28 -46.25 -0.58 -13.21
N PHE A 29 -45.12 -0.17 -13.76
CA PHE A 29 -44.82 -0.35 -15.16
C PHE A 29 -43.35 -0.72 -15.28
N GLY A 30 -43.11 -1.93 -15.76
CA GLY A 30 -41.76 -2.45 -15.97
C GLY A 30 -41.03 -1.62 -17.02
N ILE A 31 -39.82 -1.19 -16.69
CA ILE A 31 -38.81 -0.81 -17.67
C ILE A 31 -37.58 -1.67 -17.39
N ARG A 32 -37.36 -2.60 -18.31
CA ARG A 32 -36.18 -3.43 -18.47
C ARG A 32 -34.98 -2.50 -18.70
N GLN A 33 -34.05 -2.43 -17.75
CA GLN A 33 -32.76 -1.76 -17.95
C GLN A 33 -31.65 -2.81 -17.86
N LEU A 34 -31.05 -3.06 -19.02
CA LEU A 34 -29.72 -3.65 -19.16
C LEU A 34 -28.71 -2.57 -18.77
N THR A 35 -28.11 -2.70 -17.59
CA THR A 35 -26.76 -2.18 -17.35
C THR A 35 -26.11 -3.07 -16.30
N GLY A 36 -25.23 -3.96 -16.77
CA GLY A 36 -24.23 -4.57 -15.91
C GLY A 36 -23.30 -3.49 -15.41
N ILE A 37 -23.31 -3.27 -14.10
CA ILE A 37 -22.21 -2.66 -13.36
C ILE A 37 -22.11 -3.50 -12.09
N GLY A 38 -21.10 -4.37 -12.04
CA GLY A 38 -20.73 -5.06 -10.82
C GLY A 38 -20.34 -4.00 -9.79
N GLN A 39 -21.08 -3.93 -8.69
CA GLN A 39 -20.67 -3.15 -7.54
C GLN A 39 -19.66 -3.97 -6.76
N SER A 40 -18.37 -3.67 -6.93
CA SER A 40 -17.35 -4.05 -5.95
C SER A 40 -17.57 -3.18 -4.70
N GLY A 41 -18.23 -3.77 -3.70
CA GLY A 41 -18.24 -3.23 -2.34
C GLY A 41 -16.89 -3.46 -1.65
N PRO A 42 -16.61 -2.78 -0.53
CA PRO A 42 -15.40 -3.00 0.25
C PRO A 42 -15.36 -4.44 0.76
N VAL A 43 -14.22 -5.11 0.55
CA VAL A 43 -13.99 -6.50 0.98
C VAL A 43 -13.76 -6.51 2.49
N ASP A 44 -14.52 -7.36 3.19
CA ASP A 44 -14.49 -7.51 4.65
C ASP A 44 -13.32 -8.44 5.06
N ILE A 45 -12.21 -7.85 5.50
CA ILE A 45 -10.95 -8.53 5.90
C ILE A 45 -11.07 -9.04 7.34
N GLN A 46 -12.01 -9.93 7.65
CA GLN A 46 -12.05 -10.49 9.02
C GLN A 46 -12.32 -11.99 9.10
N ALA A 47 -12.69 -12.65 7.99
CA ALA A 47 -13.04 -14.06 8.00
C ALA A 47 -12.00 -15.02 7.37
N ASP A 48 -10.92 -14.51 6.76
CA ASP A 48 -10.04 -15.31 5.88
C ASP A 48 -8.53 -15.22 6.22
N THR A 49 -8.19 -15.03 7.49
CA THR A 49 -6.78 -14.78 7.89
C THR A 49 -5.96 -16.03 8.17
N THR A 50 -6.50 -17.23 8.00
CA THR A 50 -5.76 -18.51 8.19
C THR A 50 -5.43 -19.24 6.89
N SER A 51 -5.92 -18.76 5.75
CA SER A 51 -5.57 -19.29 4.43
C SER A 51 -5.44 -18.15 3.44
N VAL A 52 -4.35 -17.38 3.55
CA VAL A 52 -3.99 -16.46 2.47
C VAL A 52 -3.65 -17.32 1.26
N GLN A 53 -4.63 -17.52 0.38
CA GLN A 53 -4.38 -18.10 -0.93
C GLN A 53 -3.54 -17.06 -1.68
N TRP A 54 -2.23 -17.31 -1.75
CA TRP A 54 -1.26 -16.64 -2.60
C TRP A 54 -1.46 -17.09 -4.07
N GLU A 55 -2.71 -17.25 -4.50
CA GLU A 55 -3.02 -17.69 -5.85
C GLU A 55 -2.48 -16.65 -6.84
N GLY A 56 -1.65 -17.13 -7.77
CA GLY A 56 -0.95 -16.29 -8.74
C GLY A 56 0.21 -15.46 -8.17
N ALA A 57 0.54 -15.54 -6.87
CA ALA A 57 1.68 -14.82 -6.31
C ALA A 57 3.01 -15.44 -6.78
N PRO A 58 4.09 -14.64 -6.88
CA PRO A 58 5.43 -15.19 -6.92
C PRO A 58 5.68 -16.06 -5.66
N PRO A 59 6.66 -16.99 -5.69
CA PRO A 59 6.96 -17.83 -4.54
C PRO A 59 7.28 -16.99 -3.29
N ILE A 60 6.48 -17.16 -2.23
CA ILE A 60 6.65 -16.47 -0.94
C ILE A 60 6.85 -17.52 0.15
N ASN A 61 7.94 -17.39 0.89
CA ASN A 61 8.17 -18.12 2.13
C ASN A 61 7.55 -17.34 3.30
N VAL A 62 6.55 -17.91 3.95
CA VAL A 62 5.83 -17.23 5.05
C VAL A 62 6.51 -17.57 6.37
N GLU A 63 7.26 -16.61 6.92
CA GLU A 63 7.93 -16.69 8.21
C GLU A 63 7.51 -15.49 9.06
N LEU A 64 6.32 -15.57 9.65
CA LEU A 64 5.79 -14.44 10.41
C LEU A 64 6.57 -14.23 11.72
N LEU A 65 6.94 -12.98 12.00
CA LEU A 65 7.59 -12.61 13.26
C LEU A 65 6.70 -12.97 14.46
N THR A 66 7.32 -13.27 15.60
CA THR A 66 6.61 -13.50 16.86
C THR A 66 5.92 -12.19 17.28
N PRO A 67 4.61 -12.18 17.64
CA PRO A 67 3.95 -10.99 18.16
C PRO A 67 4.69 -10.32 19.33
N ASN A 68 5.00 -9.03 19.21
CA ASN A 68 5.71 -8.23 20.21
C ASN A 68 5.62 -6.72 19.91
N GLU A 69 5.87 -5.85 20.89
CA GLU A 69 5.73 -4.39 20.74
C GLU A 69 6.78 -3.72 19.82
N TRP A 70 7.88 -4.40 19.52
CA TRP A 70 9.07 -3.86 18.87
C TRP A 70 9.14 -4.13 17.38
N SER A 71 8.68 -5.28 16.90
CA SER A 71 8.70 -5.62 15.47
C SER A 71 7.37 -6.10 14.91
N ARG A 72 6.47 -6.70 15.71
CA ARG A 72 5.14 -7.12 15.25
C ARG A 72 4.04 -6.78 16.27
N PRO A 73 3.52 -5.55 16.28
CA PRO A 73 2.57 -5.11 17.29
C PRO A 73 1.15 -5.67 17.09
N GLN A 74 0.88 -6.37 15.98
CA GLN A 74 -0.44 -6.87 15.60
C GLN A 74 -1.52 -5.78 15.52
N ILE A 75 -1.11 -4.56 15.17
CA ILE A 75 -2.05 -3.46 14.90
C ILE A 75 -2.63 -3.71 13.50
N ALA A 76 -3.95 -3.77 13.40
CA ALA A 76 -4.63 -4.01 12.13
C ALA A 76 -4.39 -2.86 11.15
N LEU A 77 -4.17 -3.21 9.88
CA LEU A 77 -4.09 -2.29 8.76
C LEU A 77 -5.48 -2.18 8.13
N GLU A 78 -6.11 -1.01 8.24
CA GLU A 78 -7.51 -0.82 7.84
C GLU A 78 -7.69 -0.79 6.32
N GLN A 79 -6.70 -0.25 5.60
CA GLN A 79 -6.70 -0.18 4.14
C GLN A 79 -5.27 -0.09 3.60
N ILE A 80 -5.01 -0.77 2.49
CA ILE A 80 -3.74 -0.66 1.76
C ILE A 80 -3.93 0.39 0.67
N GLN A 81 -3.15 1.47 0.74
CA GLN A 81 -3.17 2.59 -0.20
C GLN A 81 -1.83 2.77 -0.94
N GLY A 82 -0.87 1.89 -0.71
CA GLY A 82 0.41 1.96 -1.39
C GLY A 82 1.40 0.91 -0.92
N ILE A 83 2.52 0.87 -1.63
CA ILE A 83 3.66 -0.01 -1.34
C ILE A 83 4.89 0.87 -1.22
N VAL A 84 5.67 0.67 -0.16
CA VAL A 84 6.94 1.39 0.04
C VAL A 84 8.10 0.45 -0.19
N ILE A 85 8.97 0.82 -1.12
CA ILE A 85 10.21 0.11 -1.41
C ILE A 85 11.32 0.66 -0.52
N HIS A 86 12.09 -0.26 0.06
CA HIS A 86 13.25 -0.01 0.92
C HIS A 86 14.45 -0.80 0.43
N TYR A 87 15.63 -0.46 0.95
CA TYR A 87 16.81 -1.30 0.88
C TYR A 87 17.30 -1.55 2.30
N THR A 88 17.90 -2.71 2.53
CA THR A 88 18.27 -3.14 3.89
C THR A 88 19.35 -2.29 4.54
N ALA A 89 20.07 -1.47 3.75
CA ALA A 89 21.26 -0.73 4.18
C ALA A 89 22.31 -1.63 4.86
N ASN A 90 22.33 -2.91 4.46
CA ASN A 90 23.19 -3.95 5.00
C ASN A 90 23.75 -4.78 3.83
N PRO A 91 24.80 -4.28 3.16
CA PRO A 91 25.35 -4.90 1.96
C PRO A 91 25.71 -6.38 2.15
N GLY A 92 25.36 -7.20 1.17
CA GLY A 92 25.68 -8.63 1.14
C GLY A 92 24.91 -9.49 2.14
N SER A 93 23.95 -8.91 2.88
CA SER A 93 23.09 -9.67 3.80
C SER A 93 22.03 -10.48 3.05
N THR A 94 21.63 -11.61 3.63
CA THR A 94 20.57 -12.47 3.09
C THR A 94 19.18 -12.04 3.57
N ALA A 95 18.11 -12.51 2.92
CA ALA A 95 16.76 -12.26 3.41
C ALA A 95 16.57 -12.77 4.85
N GLN A 96 17.07 -13.98 5.13
CA GLN A 96 16.97 -14.59 6.47
C GLN A 96 17.69 -13.77 7.54
N GLN A 97 18.87 -13.20 7.26
CA GLN A 97 19.59 -12.38 8.24
C GLN A 97 18.80 -11.12 8.62
N ASN A 98 18.12 -10.50 7.66
CA ASN A 98 17.28 -9.34 7.92
C ASN A 98 15.98 -9.72 8.64
N HIS A 99 15.37 -10.87 8.29
CA HIS A 99 14.25 -11.44 9.04
C HIS A 99 14.62 -11.69 10.51
N ASP A 100 15.74 -12.39 10.74
CA ASP A 100 16.20 -12.76 12.07
C ASP A 100 16.59 -11.52 12.91
N TYR A 101 17.09 -10.47 12.26
CA TYR A 101 17.31 -9.17 12.89
C TYR A 101 15.98 -8.59 13.41
N PHE A 102 14.93 -8.54 12.59
CA PHE A 102 13.61 -8.06 13.04
C PHE A 102 13.00 -8.95 14.12
N GLU A 103 13.14 -10.27 14.02
CA GLU A 103 12.68 -11.22 15.03
C GLU A 103 13.38 -10.99 16.38
N GLY A 104 14.69 -10.75 16.36
CA GLY A 104 15.50 -10.48 17.55
C GLY A 104 15.18 -9.16 18.27
N LEU A 105 14.40 -8.25 17.67
CA LEU A 105 13.98 -7.00 18.33
C LEU A 105 13.02 -7.24 19.50
N LYS A 106 12.32 -8.38 19.54
CA LYS A 106 11.49 -8.78 20.70
C LYS A 106 12.31 -8.91 21.98
N ASP A 107 13.57 -9.34 21.86
CA ASP A 107 14.49 -9.59 22.96
C ASP A 107 15.41 -8.39 23.20
N SER A 108 15.99 -7.83 22.14
CA SER A 108 16.96 -6.74 22.27
C SER A 108 16.32 -5.38 22.58
N GLN A 109 15.10 -5.15 22.11
CA GLN A 109 14.31 -3.93 22.37
C GLN A 109 15.06 -2.63 22.01
N SER A 110 15.97 -2.72 21.03
CA SER A 110 16.90 -1.64 20.69
C SER A 110 16.24 -0.57 19.81
N THR A 111 15.25 -0.95 19.00
CA THR A 111 14.48 -0.06 18.13
C THR A 111 13.17 -0.72 17.71
N LYS A 112 12.25 0.07 17.15
CA LYS A 112 11.07 -0.43 16.46
C LYS A 112 11.31 -0.51 14.96
N ALA A 113 11.37 -1.72 14.41
CA ALA A 113 11.58 -1.94 12.99
C ALA A 113 10.97 -3.27 12.54
N SER A 114 10.39 -3.27 11.35
CA SER A 114 9.96 -4.47 10.62
C SER A 114 9.51 -4.09 9.22
N SER A 115 9.51 -5.06 8.31
CA SER A 115 8.93 -4.94 6.97
C SER A 115 7.87 -6.01 6.74
N HIS A 116 6.98 -5.84 5.77
CA HIS A 116 6.02 -6.91 5.43
C HIS A 116 6.71 -8.03 4.67
N PHE A 117 7.55 -7.65 3.71
CA PHE A 117 8.33 -8.56 2.89
C PHE A 117 9.81 -8.20 2.89
N ILE A 118 10.65 -9.20 2.72
CA ILE A 118 12.08 -9.07 2.47
C ILE A 118 12.40 -9.85 1.18
N ILE A 119 13.16 -9.24 0.28
CA ILE A 119 13.65 -9.88 -0.95
C ILE A 119 15.16 -10.03 -0.85
N GLY A 120 15.64 -11.26 -0.97
CA GLY A 120 17.05 -11.59 -0.88
C GLY A 120 17.82 -11.50 -2.19
N LEU A 121 19.10 -11.83 -2.10
CA LEU A 121 20.04 -11.76 -3.24
C LEU A 121 19.83 -12.87 -4.26
N ASP A 122 19.13 -13.95 -3.90
CA ASP A 122 18.75 -15.03 -4.81
C ASP A 122 17.32 -14.84 -5.35
N GLY A 123 16.70 -13.69 -5.05
CA GLY A 123 15.31 -13.38 -5.42
C GLY A 123 14.28 -14.06 -4.51
N GLU A 124 14.69 -14.70 -3.42
CA GLU A 124 13.80 -15.30 -2.45
C GLU A 124 13.00 -14.24 -1.68
N VAL A 125 11.71 -14.50 -1.46
CA VAL A 125 10.82 -13.58 -0.72
C VAL A 125 10.44 -14.20 0.62
N ILE A 126 10.70 -13.48 1.71
CA ILE A 126 10.21 -13.82 3.05
C ILE A 126 9.12 -12.85 3.45
N GLN A 127 7.95 -13.35 3.82
CA GLN A 127 6.90 -12.55 4.47
C GLN A 127 7.07 -12.57 5.99
N CYS A 128 7.35 -11.41 6.58
CA CYS A 128 7.59 -11.23 8.01
C CYS A 128 6.33 -10.79 8.77
N ILE A 129 5.46 -10.00 8.14
CA ILE A 129 4.24 -9.44 8.75
C ILE A 129 3.05 -9.73 7.82
N PRO A 130 1.89 -10.16 8.35
CA PRO A 130 0.69 -10.30 7.52
C PRO A 130 0.32 -8.97 6.87
N SER A 131 -0.15 -8.99 5.62
CA SER A 131 -0.58 -7.76 4.91
C SER A 131 -1.80 -7.07 5.53
N SER A 132 -2.42 -7.68 6.55
CA SER A 132 -3.50 -7.11 7.35
C SER A 132 -3.03 -6.45 8.65
N GLU A 133 -1.72 -6.42 8.92
CA GLU A 133 -1.11 -5.82 10.11
C GLU A 133 -0.12 -4.72 9.72
N TRP A 134 0.17 -3.78 10.62
CA TRP A 134 1.21 -2.77 10.42
C TRP A 134 2.61 -3.39 10.49
N SER A 135 3.53 -2.89 9.66
CA SER A 135 4.98 -2.98 9.91
C SER A 135 5.53 -1.63 10.39
N TYR A 136 6.72 -1.63 11.02
CA TYR A 136 7.43 -0.42 11.42
C TYR A 136 8.52 -0.07 10.40
N ALA A 137 8.14 0.38 9.20
CA ALA A 137 9.09 0.68 8.11
C ALA A 137 8.98 2.11 7.55
N SER A 138 7.76 2.64 7.42
CA SER A 138 7.42 3.84 6.64
C SER A 138 6.82 4.97 7.47
N ASN A 139 7.22 5.08 8.74
CA ASN A 139 6.83 6.19 9.63
C ASN A 139 5.30 6.37 9.74
N ASP A 140 4.77 7.54 9.36
CA ASP A 140 3.34 7.81 9.46
C ASP A 140 2.53 6.99 8.46
N ARG A 141 3.15 6.54 7.36
CA ARG A 141 2.54 5.66 6.34
C ARG A 141 2.46 4.18 6.74
N ASN A 142 3.00 3.79 7.90
CA ASN A 142 2.81 2.43 8.46
C ASN A 142 1.33 2.02 8.54
N ARG A 143 0.43 2.99 8.67
CA ARG A 143 -1.02 2.78 8.80
C ARG A 143 -1.73 2.39 7.50
N ASP A 144 -1.10 2.63 6.34
CA ASP A 144 -1.76 2.51 5.03
C ASP A 144 -0.87 1.96 3.90
N THR A 145 0.33 1.47 4.20
CA THR A 145 1.23 0.90 3.18
C THR A 145 1.76 -0.47 3.56
N LEU A 146 1.96 -1.31 2.55
CA LEU A 146 2.86 -2.45 2.66
C LEU A 146 4.31 -2.00 2.45
N SER A 147 5.28 -2.73 3.00
CA SER A 147 6.70 -2.40 2.89
C SER A 147 7.49 -3.61 2.43
N ILE A 148 8.43 -3.38 1.51
CA ILE A 148 9.30 -4.39 0.92
C ILE A 148 10.73 -3.94 1.14
N GLU A 149 11.51 -4.75 1.87
CA GLU A 149 12.94 -4.53 2.11
C GLU A 149 13.76 -5.37 1.13
N CYS A 150 14.63 -4.73 0.37
CA CYS A 150 15.40 -5.41 -0.68
C CYS A 150 16.89 -5.48 -0.32
N CYS A 151 17.45 -6.69 -0.33
CA CYS A 151 18.87 -6.93 -0.17
C CYS A 151 19.66 -6.41 -1.38
N HIS A 152 20.89 -6.00 -1.16
CA HIS A 152 21.78 -5.51 -2.21
C HIS A 152 23.21 -6.01 -2.00
N PRO A 153 23.97 -6.30 -3.09
CA PRO A 153 25.29 -6.91 -3.01
C PRO A 153 26.36 -6.03 -2.33
N ASP A 154 26.32 -4.72 -2.52
CA ASP A 154 27.39 -3.81 -2.07
C ASP A 154 26.88 -2.41 -1.64
N GLU A 155 27.81 -1.55 -1.23
CA GLU A 155 27.56 -0.20 -0.68
C GLU A 155 26.94 0.80 -1.67
N SER A 156 26.87 0.47 -2.96
CA SER A 156 26.14 1.30 -3.94
C SER A 156 24.65 1.30 -3.65
N GLY A 157 24.13 0.24 -3.02
CA GLY A 157 22.69 0.00 -2.86
C GLY A 157 22.00 -0.47 -4.13
N GLN A 158 22.74 -0.68 -5.24
CA GLN A 158 22.18 -1.20 -6.49
C GLN A 158 21.72 -2.65 -6.27
N PHE A 159 20.48 -2.94 -6.61
CA PHE A 159 19.97 -4.31 -6.56
C PHE A 159 20.59 -5.18 -7.67
N ASN A 160 20.84 -6.46 -7.38
CA ASN A 160 21.21 -7.40 -8.42
C ASN A 160 19.97 -7.82 -9.24
N GLU A 161 20.20 -8.55 -10.33
CA GLU A 161 19.12 -8.97 -11.23
C GLU A 161 18.04 -9.79 -10.51
N ALA A 162 18.43 -10.77 -9.68
CA ALA A 162 17.48 -11.65 -9.01
C ALA A 162 16.59 -10.89 -8.01
N THR A 163 17.18 -10.03 -7.17
CA THR A 163 16.43 -9.15 -6.28
C THR A 163 15.53 -8.22 -7.08
N TYR A 164 16.02 -7.62 -8.17
CA TYR A 164 15.25 -6.69 -8.98
C TYR A 164 14.03 -7.35 -9.61
N GLN A 165 14.19 -8.51 -10.24
CA GLN A 165 13.08 -9.25 -10.85
C GLN A 165 12.03 -9.64 -9.81
N SER A 166 12.43 -10.24 -8.69
CA SER A 166 11.48 -10.58 -7.62
C SER A 166 10.81 -9.35 -7.01
N MET A 167 11.49 -8.20 -6.96
CA MET A 167 10.90 -6.94 -6.52
C MET A 167 9.83 -6.45 -7.50
N VAL A 168 10.06 -6.53 -8.80
CA VAL A 168 9.06 -6.21 -9.84
C VAL A 168 7.85 -7.14 -9.72
N GLU A 169 8.08 -8.45 -9.70
CA GLU A 169 7.01 -9.46 -9.67
C GLU A 169 6.16 -9.34 -8.40
N LEU A 170 6.79 -9.25 -7.22
CA LEU A 170 6.08 -9.11 -5.96
C LEU A 170 5.30 -7.79 -5.90
N THR A 171 5.92 -6.68 -6.28
CA THR A 171 5.27 -5.37 -6.23
C THR A 171 4.11 -5.30 -7.21
N GLY A 172 4.28 -5.77 -8.44
CA GLY A 172 3.22 -5.80 -9.44
C GLY A 172 2.05 -6.72 -9.06
N TRP A 173 2.34 -7.90 -8.50
CA TRP A 173 1.31 -8.77 -7.97
C TRP A 173 0.53 -8.15 -6.81
N LEU A 174 1.22 -7.48 -5.87
CA LEU A 174 0.59 -6.75 -4.78
C LEU A 174 -0.28 -5.60 -5.31
N CYS A 175 0.19 -4.88 -6.33
CA CYS A 175 -0.60 -3.85 -7.00
C CYS A 175 -1.88 -4.41 -7.58
N HIS A 176 -1.79 -5.48 -8.38
CA HIS A 176 -2.95 -6.16 -8.95
C HIS A 176 -3.93 -6.63 -7.86
N ARG A 177 -3.41 -7.32 -6.82
CA ARG A 177 -4.22 -7.88 -5.73
C ARG A 177 -5.00 -6.82 -4.95
N PHE A 178 -4.38 -5.68 -4.68
CA PHE A 178 -4.96 -4.62 -3.84
C PHE A 178 -5.57 -3.48 -4.65
N GLY A 179 -5.62 -3.59 -5.98
CA GLY A 179 -6.18 -2.57 -6.86
C GLY A 179 -5.38 -1.26 -6.84
N LEU A 180 -4.06 -1.35 -6.67
CA LEU A 180 -3.14 -0.23 -6.73
C LEU A 180 -2.54 -0.09 -8.13
N SER A 181 -2.04 1.10 -8.42
CA SER A 181 -1.26 1.39 -9.62
C SER A 181 0.22 1.54 -9.27
N SER A 182 1.08 1.54 -10.30
CA SER A 182 2.51 1.87 -10.15
C SER A 182 2.76 3.28 -9.56
N GLU A 183 1.79 4.20 -9.60
CA GLU A 183 1.89 5.51 -8.95
C GLU A 183 1.74 5.44 -7.43
N ASP A 184 1.11 4.38 -6.92
CA ASP A 184 0.95 4.12 -5.47
C ASP A 184 2.17 3.38 -4.88
N VAL A 185 3.15 3.04 -5.73
CA VAL A 185 4.45 2.50 -5.35
C VAL A 185 5.42 3.65 -5.16
N ILE A 186 5.89 3.80 -3.93
CA ILE A 186 6.73 4.94 -3.50
C ILE A 186 8.02 4.43 -2.83
N ARG A 187 9.01 5.31 -2.72
CA ARG A 187 10.23 5.07 -1.94
C ARG A 187 10.01 5.54 -0.50
N HIS A 188 10.79 5.03 0.44
CA HIS A 188 10.82 5.62 1.80
C HIS A 188 11.26 7.10 1.77
N TYR A 189 12.08 7.46 0.77
CA TYR A 189 12.42 8.84 0.43
C TYR A 189 11.18 9.73 0.22
N ASP A 190 10.18 9.27 -0.51
CA ASP A 190 8.99 10.07 -0.82
C ASP A 190 8.11 10.32 0.42
N VAL A 191 8.34 9.55 1.51
CA VAL A 191 7.68 9.72 2.81
C VAL A 191 8.46 10.67 3.72
N THR A 192 9.79 10.55 3.76
CA THR A 192 10.62 11.16 4.82
C THR A 192 11.78 12.03 4.34
N GLY A 193 12.18 11.89 3.08
CA GLY A 193 13.44 12.41 2.53
C GLY A 193 14.68 11.56 2.89
N LYS A 194 14.52 10.42 3.58
CA LYS A 194 15.62 9.46 3.81
C LYS A 194 16.09 8.91 2.47
N ASP A 195 17.40 8.83 2.29
CA ASP A 195 18.05 8.23 1.12
C ASP A 195 17.83 6.70 1.07
N CYS A 196 16.60 6.30 0.75
CA CYS A 196 16.10 4.93 0.87
C CYS A 196 14.95 4.68 -0.11
N PRO A 197 15.09 3.72 -1.05
CA PRO A 197 16.30 2.94 -1.31
C PRO A 197 17.34 3.79 -2.04
N LYS A 198 18.57 3.84 -1.50
CA LYS A 198 19.63 4.76 -1.93
C LYS A 198 19.81 4.81 -3.46
N TYR A 199 19.95 3.65 -4.11
CA TYR A 199 20.22 3.62 -5.55
C TYR A 199 19.10 4.24 -6.38
N PHE A 200 17.82 4.01 -6.02
CA PHE A 200 16.69 4.64 -6.71
C PHE A 200 16.51 6.12 -6.37
N VAL A 201 17.11 6.61 -5.28
CA VAL A 201 17.14 8.05 -4.96
C VAL A 201 18.25 8.74 -5.75
N GLU A 202 19.42 8.11 -5.86
CA GLU A 202 20.57 8.63 -6.61
C GLU A 202 20.39 8.51 -8.13
N HIS A 203 19.57 7.55 -8.59
CA HIS A 203 19.31 7.24 -10.00
C HIS A 203 17.81 7.24 -10.32
N GLU A 204 17.23 8.44 -10.46
CA GLU A 204 15.80 8.64 -10.70
C GLU A 204 15.28 7.97 -11.99
N ASP A 205 16.12 7.86 -13.02
CA ASP A 205 15.77 7.18 -14.27
C ASP A 205 15.52 5.68 -14.06
N VAL A 206 16.31 5.04 -13.19
CA VAL A 206 16.14 3.63 -12.82
C VAL A 206 14.87 3.45 -11.97
N TRP A 207 14.57 4.40 -11.08
CA TRP A 207 13.29 4.39 -10.33
C TRP A 207 12.07 4.47 -11.26
N VAL A 208 12.12 5.36 -12.26
CA VAL A 208 11.05 5.48 -13.26
C VAL A 208 10.89 4.19 -14.05
N GLN A 209 12.00 3.57 -14.45
CA GLN A 209 11.96 2.28 -15.15
C GLN A 209 11.35 1.17 -14.27
N PHE A 210 11.75 1.08 -13.01
CA PHE A 210 11.19 0.10 -12.07
C PHE A 210 9.67 0.21 -11.96
N ARG A 211 9.11 1.43 -11.83
CA ARG A 211 7.66 1.60 -11.77
C ARG A 211 6.96 1.20 -13.08
N GLN A 212 7.61 1.40 -14.24
CA GLN A 212 7.09 0.91 -15.52
C GLN A 212 7.06 -0.61 -15.55
N ASP A 213 8.15 -1.28 -15.17
CA ASP A 213 8.23 -2.73 -15.12
C ASP A 213 7.18 -3.33 -14.17
N VAL A 214 6.95 -2.68 -13.02
CA VAL A 214 5.87 -3.04 -12.08
C VAL A 214 4.49 -2.92 -12.72
N GLN A 215 4.24 -1.84 -13.47
CA GLN A 215 2.97 -1.65 -14.17
C GLN A 215 2.76 -2.72 -15.24
N GLU A 216 3.80 -2.98 -16.06
CA GLU A 216 3.76 -4.00 -17.11
C GLU A 216 3.49 -5.39 -16.54
N TYR A 217 4.13 -5.75 -15.41
CA TYR A 217 3.87 -7.00 -14.73
C TYR A 217 2.43 -7.06 -14.19
N ALA A 218 1.96 -6.02 -13.50
CA ALA A 218 0.61 -5.96 -12.95
C ALA A 218 -0.48 -6.07 -14.04
N ASP A 219 -0.26 -5.47 -15.21
CA ASP A 219 -1.16 -5.52 -16.36
C ASP A 219 -1.18 -6.91 -17.04
N SER A 220 -0.18 -7.74 -16.77
CA SER A 220 -0.06 -9.11 -17.33
C SER A 220 -0.80 -10.18 -16.53
N LEU A 221 -1.27 -9.86 -15.32
CA LEU A 221 -2.01 -10.74 -14.39
C LEU A 221 -3.52 -10.68 -14.63
#